data_AF-A0A4R6SEQ9-F1
#
_entry.id   AF-A0A4R6SEQ9-F1
#
_cell.length_a   1.000
_cell.length_b   1.000
_cell.length_c   1.000
_cell.angle_alpha   90.00
_cell.angle_beta   90.00
_cell.angle_gamma   90.00
#
_symmetry.space_group_name_H-M   'P 1'
#
loop_
_entity.id
_entity.type
_entity.pdbx_description
1 polymer ?
#
loop_
_entity_poly.entity_id
_entity_poly.type
_entity_poly.pdbx_seq_one_letter_code
_entity_poly.pdbx_strand_id
1 'polypeptide(L)'
;MEEILCPECRTKGKKVNIVTVKSLVEEEVEENDSYQICLNSDCEVAYFNSSGTIYYSKEDLKVAVWYKDLEDDKVPICYCSNLTRGEIKEAVAKGYKTTAEIRKYTGKSITGNCLTKNPTGKCCHRALADEIARYSN
;
A
#
# COMPACT_ATOMS: atom_id res chain seq x y z
N MET A 1 21.95 -0.30 -13.88
CA MET A 1 21.45 0.30 -12.64
C MET A 1 21.41 -0.81 -11.61
N GLU A 2 22.05 -0.61 -10.47
CA GLU A 2 22.20 -1.64 -9.44
C GLU A 2 20.86 -1.99 -8.80
N GLU A 3 20.63 -3.28 -8.54
CA GLU A 3 19.41 -3.74 -7.90
C GLU A 3 19.56 -3.62 -6.38
N ILE A 4 18.70 -2.80 -5.76
CA ILE A 4 18.68 -2.65 -4.32
C ILE A 4 17.68 -3.67 -3.75
N LEU A 5 18.18 -4.60 -2.95
CA LEU A 5 17.43 -5.73 -2.44
C LEU A 5 17.00 -5.47 -0.99
N CYS A 6 15.81 -5.94 -0.63
CA CYS A 6 15.35 -5.93 0.75
C CYS A 6 16.38 -6.66 1.65
N PRO A 7 16.80 -6.07 2.78
CA PRO A 7 17.80 -6.68 3.66
C PRO A 7 17.34 -8.04 4.22
N GLU A 8 16.04 -8.19 4.47
CA GLU A 8 15.45 -9.41 5.04
C GLU A 8 15.17 -10.49 3.97
N CYS A 9 14.27 -10.21 3.03
CA CYS A 9 13.77 -11.24 2.11
C CYS A 9 14.51 -11.29 0.75
N ARG A 10 15.49 -10.41 0.53
CA ARG A 10 16.27 -10.30 -0.72
C ARG A 10 15.46 -10.00 -1.99
N THR A 11 14.16 -9.79 -1.90
CA THR A 11 13.33 -9.33 -3.02
C THR A 11 13.76 -7.93 -3.46
N LYS A 12 13.77 -7.70 -4.78
CA LYS A 12 14.08 -6.41 -5.37
C LYS A 12 13.15 -5.31 -4.85
N GLY A 13 13.73 -4.29 -4.25
CA GLY A 13 13.02 -3.10 -3.80
C GLY A 13 12.56 -2.23 -4.96
N LYS A 14 11.46 -1.52 -4.74
CA LYS A 14 10.97 -0.50 -5.67
C LYS A 14 11.21 0.87 -5.08
N LYS A 15 11.86 1.77 -5.82
CA LYS A 15 12.07 3.15 -5.36
C LYS A 15 10.75 3.82 -4.97
N VAL A 16 10.74 4.46 -3.80
CA VAL A 16 9.61 5.23 -3.27
C VAL A 16 10.07 6.67 -3.00
N ASN A 17 9.14 7.63 -3.06
CA ASN A 17 9.46 9.02 -2.76
C ASN A 17 9.62 9.17 -1.24
N ILE A 18 10.64 9.91 -0.79
CA ILE A 18 10.89 10.13 0.63
C ILE A 18 9.71 10.82 1.35
N VAL A 19 8.96 11.68 0.64
CA VAL A 19 7.73 12.31 1.15
C VAL A 19 6.70 11.24 1.57
N THR A 20 6.61 10.13 0.83
CA THR A 20 5.74 9.00 1.18
C THR A 20 6.20 8.34 2.47
N VAL A 21 7.50 8.05 2.58
CA VAL A 21 8.09 7.39 3.76
C VAL A 21 7.85 8.26 5.01
N LYS A 22 8.21 9.55 4.95
CA LYS A 22 7.99 10.52 6.03
C LYS A 22 6.52 10.67 6.44
N SER A 23 5.60 10.56 5.47
CA SER A 23 4.18 10.69 5.78
C SER A 23 3.65 9.49 6.57
N LEU A 24 4.22 8.31 6.37
CA LEU A 24 3.63 7.04 6.81
C LEU A 24 4.39 6.33 7.92
N VAL A 25 5.71 6.53 8.05
CA VAL A 25 6.49 5.99 9.18
C VAL A 25 6.15 6.77 10.45
N GLU A 26 6.00 6.06 11.57
CA GLU A 26 5.73 6.65 12.89
C GLU A 26 6.93 7.41 13.45
N GLU A 27 8.13 6.86 13.25
CA GLU A 27 9.40 7.41 13.69
C GLU A 27 9.95 8.51 12.74
N GLU A 28 11.04 9.15 13.17
CA GLU A 28 11.78 10.11 12.35
C GLU A 28 12.55 9.38 11.22
N VAL A 29 12.48 9.92 10.01
CA VAL A 29 13.05 9.30 8.81
C VAL A 29 14.26 10.09 8.34
N GLU A 30 15.41 9.42 8.18
CA GLU A 30 16.65 10.01 7.68
C GLU A 30 16.48 10.60 6.26
N GLU A 31 16.67 11.91 6.12
CA GLU A 31 16.32 12.66 4.91
C GLU A 31 17.32 12.52 3.75
N ASN A 32 18.58 12.21 4.06
CA ASN A 32 19.65 12.17 3.06
C ASN A 32 19.72 10.84 2.30
N ASP A 33 18.83 9.91 2.62
CA ASP A 33 18.79 8.58 2.01
C ASP A 33 17.75 8.43 0.92
N SER A 34 18.00 7.44 0.05
CA SER A 34 17.04 6.98 -0.93
C SER A 34 16.37 5.71 -0.43
N TYR A 35 15.05 5.67 -0.49
CA TYR A 35 14.25 4.57 0.05
C TYR A 35 13.63 3.69 -1.03
N GLN A 36 13.45 2.43 -0.68
CA GLN A 36 12.75 1.42 -1.44
C GLN A 36 11.61 0.86 -0.59
N ILE A 37 10.57 0.38 -1.28
CA ILE A 37 9.50 -0.40 -0.69
C ILE A 37 9.67 -1.87 -1.06
N CYS A 38 9.51 -2.76 -0.08
CA CYS A 38 9.45 -4.20 -0.29
C CYS A 38 8.00 -4.60 -0.61
N LEU A 39 7.82 -5.23 -1.78
CA LEU A 39 6.50 -5.69 -2.27
C LEU A 39 6.26 -7.18 -2.03
N ASN A 40 7.16 -7.87 -1.31
CA ASN A 40 6.91 -9.24 -0.88
C ASN A 40 5.84 -9.23 0.23
N SER A 41 4.78 -10.01 0.05
CA SER A 41 3.68 -10.15 1.01
C SER A 41 4.12 -10.82 2.31
N ASP A 42 5.07 -11.75 2.20
CA ASP A 42 5.48 -12.62 3.32
C ASP A 42 6.63 -12.01 4.13
N CYS A 43 7.06 -10.80 3.78
CA CYS A 43 8.13 -10.08 4.45
C CYS A 43 7.54 -8.95 5.30
N GLU A 44 7.98 -8.83 6.55
CA GLU A 44 7.51 -7.77 7.44
C GLU A 44 8.06 -6.38 7.05
N VAL A 45 9.22 -6.30 6.40
CA VAL A 45 9.79 -5.03 5.92
C VAL A 45 8.85 -4.34 4.94
N ALA A 46 8.46 -3.10 5.26
CA ALA A 46 7.75 -2.19 4.38
C ALA A 46 8.74 -1.32 3.58
N TYR A 47 9.56 -0.53 4.26
CA TYR A 47 10.56 0.35 3.63
C TYR A 47 11.98 0.01 4.08
N PHE A 48 12.95 0.34 3.25
CA PHE A 48 14.37 0.27 3.59
C PHE A 48 15.16 1.30 2.79
N ASN A 49 16.30 1.74 3.31
CA ASN A 49 17.19 2.64 2.59
C ASN A 49 18.10 1.87 1.62
N SER A 50 18.76 2.59 0.71
CA SER A 50 19.61 1.99 -0.33
C SER A 50 20.78 1.15 0.20
N SER A 51 21.29 1.43 1.40
CA SER A 51 22.33 0.62 2.03
C SER A 51 21.79 -0.63 2.74
N GLY A 52 20.47 -0.69 3.00
CA GLY A 52 19.83 -1.72 3.81
C GLY A 52 20.12 -1.63 5.31
N THR A 53 20.74 -0.54 5.77
CA THR A 53 21.07 -0.33 7.19
C THR A 53 19.91 0.22 8.00
N ILE A 54 18.97 0.90 7.34
CA ILE A 54 17.74 1.42 7.92
C ILE A 54 16.58 0.72 7.23
N TYR A 55 15.68 0.14 8.01
CA TYR A 55 14.44 -0.44 7.50
C TYR A 55 13.32 -0.29 8.51
N TYR A 56 12.09 -0.25 7.99
CA TYR A 56 10.85 -0.11 8.73
C TYR A 56 9.96 -1.29 8.35
N SER A 57 9.46 -2.01 9.34
CA SER A 57 8.46 -3.06 9.22
C SER A 57 7.07 -2.48 8.93
N LYS A 58 6.09 -3.32 8.61
CA LYS A 58 4.70 -2.89 8.44
C LYS A 58 4.08 -2.35 9.74
N GLU A 59 4.61 -2.75 10.89
CA GLU A 59 4.15 -2.29 12.22
C GLU A 59 4.64 -0.88 12.54
N ASP A 60 5.74 -0.43 11.91
CA ASP A 60 6.29 0.92 12.06
C ASP A 60 5.55 1.98 11.21
N LEU A 61 4.48 1.57 10.50
CA LEU A 61 3.67 2.43 9.65
C LEU A 61 2.35 2.81 10.34
N LYS A 62 1.95 4.06 10.18
CA LYS A 62 0.64 4.62 10.59
C LYS A 62 -0.56 3.96 9.91
N VAL A 63 -0.33 3.11 8.92
CA VAL A 63 -1.37 2.46 8.10
C VAL A 63 -0.98 1.01 7.82
N ALA A 64 -1.97 0.11 7.89
CA ALA A 64 -1.83 -1.26 7.41
C ALA A 64 -1.58 -1.31 5.90
N VAL A 65 -0.94 -2.37 5.40
CA VAL A 65 -0.45 -2.46 4.00
C VAL A 65 -1.15 -3.59 3.27
N TRP A 66 -1.94 -3.24 2.24
CA TRP A 66 -2.90 -4.18 1.63
C TRP A 66 -2.34 -5.51 1.12
N TYR A 67 -1.09 -5.50 0.64
CA TYR A 67 -0.43 -6.68 0.08
C TYR A 67 0.40 -7.45 1.12
N LYS A 68 0.49 -6.96 2.36
CA LYS A 68 1.12 -7.66 3.50
C LYS A 68 0.07 -8.21 4.47
N ASP A 69 -1.09 -7.56 4.54
CA ASP A 69 -2.22 -7.98 5.39
C ASP A 69 -3.33 -8.58 4.52
N LEU A 70 -3.05 -9.68 3.81
CA LEU A 70 -3.92 -10.24 2.74
C LEU A 70 -5.31 -10.72 3.21
N GLU A 71 -5.42 -11.08 4.48
CA GLU A 71 -6.62 -11.64 5.09
C GLU A 71 -7.38 -10.63 5.99
N ASP A 72 -6.85 -9.43 6.18
CA ASP A 72 -7.54 -8.38 6.94
C ASP A 72 -8.56 -7.65 6.05
N ASP A 73 -9.85 -7.77 6.39
CA ASP A 73 -10.93 -7.04 5.71
C ASP A 73 -10.91 -5.53 6.04
N LYS A 74 -10.21 -5.09 7.09
CA LYS A 74 -10.09 -3.67 7.46
C LYS A 74 -8.98 -2.95 6.72
N VAL A 75 -8.07 -3.66 6.05
CA VAL A 75 -6.93 -3.02 5.38
C VAL A 75 -7.43 -2.12 4.23
N PRO A 76 -6.92 -0.87 4.12
CA PRO A 76 -7.27 0.02 3.02
C PRO A 76 -6.63 -0.46 1.70
N ILE A 77 -7.44 -0.49 0.65
CA ILE A 77 -6.97 -0.62 -0.74
C ILE A 77 -6.80 0.78 -1.36
N CYS A 78 -7.74 1.69 -1.09
CA CYS A 78 -7.58 3.12 -1.40
C CYS A 78 -7.39 3.94 -0.13
N TYR A 79 -6.14 4.34 0.11
CA TYR A 79 -5.72 5.12 1.28
C TYR A 79 -6.23 6.57 1.25
N CYS A 80 -6.56 7.11 0.06
CA CYS A 80 -7.06 8.48 -0.07
C CYS A 80 -8.40 8.70 0.64
N SER A 81 -9.27 7.69 0.58
CA SER A 81 -10.63 7.70 1.12
C SER A 81 -10.84 6.67 2.24
N ASN A 82 -9.83 5.86 2.55
CA ASN A 82 -9.95 4.70 3.44
C ASN A 82 -11.04 3.73 2.96
N LEU A 83 -11.01 3.35 1.67
CA LEU A 83 -11.84 2.28 1.12
C LEU A 83 -11.15 0.94 1.40
N THR A 84 -11.79 0.09 2.20
CA THR A 84 -11.19 -1.16 2.71
C THR A 84 -11.49 -2.38 1.84
N ARG A 85 -10.73 -3.46 2.03
CA ARG A 85 -10.98 -4.76 1.41
C ARG A 85 -12.38 -5.28 1.68
N GLY A 86 -12.83 -5.23 2.93
CA GLY A 86 -14.16 -5.68 3.35
C GLY A 86 -15.27 -4.89 2.67
N GLU A 87 -15.14 -3.56 2.54
CA GLU A 87 -16.10 -2.73 1.81
C GLU A 87 -16.16 -3.09 0.32
N ILE A 88 -15.02 -3.42 -0.31
CA ILE A 88 -14.95 -3.89 -1.70
C ILE A 88 -15.62 -5.25 -1.85
N LYS A 89 -15.27 -6.21 -1.00
CA LYS A 89 -15.83 -7.56 -0.96
C LYS A 89 -17.35 -7.53 -0.79
N GLU A 90 -17.86 -6.72 0.13
CA GLU A 90 -19.29 -6.51 0.34
C GLU A 90 -19.97 -5.93 -0.91
N ALA A 91 -19.36 -4.91 -1.53
CA ALA A 91 -19.91 -4.27 -2.71
C ALA A 91 -19.96 -5.25 -3.91
N VAL A 92 -18.92 -6.06 -4.10
CA VAL A 92 -18.91 -7.09 -5.15
C VAL A 92 -19.97 -8.17 -4.90
N ALA A 93 -20.16 -8.60 -3.65
CA ALA A 93 -21.22 -9.54 -3.27
C ALA A 93 -22.64 -8.98 -3.55
N LYS A 94 -22.80 -7.65 -3.56
CA LYS A 94 -24.04 -6.94 -3.93
C LYS A 94 -24.19 -6.71 -5.45
N GLY A 95 -23.22 -7.17 -6.26
CA GLY A 95 -23.27 -7.11 -7.71
C GLY A 95 -22.60 -5.89 -8.34
N TYR A 96 -21.94 -5.02 -7.55
CA TYR A 96 -21.15 -3.91 -8.10
C TYR A 96 -19.82 -4.42 -8.67
N LYS A 97 -19.50 -4.12 -9.93
CA LYS A 97 -18.36 -4.73 -10.63
C LYS A 97 -17.28 -3.73 -11.03
N THR A 98 -17.56 -2.44 -10.95
CA THR A 98 -16.63 -1.39 -11.36
C THR A 98 -16.19 -0.53 -10.18
N THR A 99 -14.99 0.04 -10.28
CA THR A 99 -14.50 1.02 -9.30
C THR A 99 -15.47 2.19 -9.10
N ALA A 100 -16.13 2.65 -10.16
CA ALA A 100 -17.07 3.76 -10.09
C ALA A 100 -18.33 3.39 -9.27
N GLU A 101 -18.91 2.23 -9.53
CA GLU A 101 -20.06 1.72 -8.78
C GLU A 101 -19.74 1.52 -7.30
N ILE A 102 -18.61 0.87 -7.00
CA ILE A 102 -18.19 0.60 -5.62
C ILE A 102 -17.94 1.91 -4.86
N ARG A 103 -17.28 2.89 -5.48
CA ARG A 103 -17.08 4.21 -4.86
C ARG A 103 -18.39 4.96 -4.63
N LYS A 104 -19.33 4.85 -5.55
CA LYS A 104 -20.67 5.44 -5.41
C LYS A 104 -21.44 4.77 -4.26
N TYR A 105 -21.39 3.45 -4.19
CA TYR A 105 -22.05 2.65 -3.15
C TYR A 105 -21.49 2.93 -1.75
N THR A 106 -20.16 2.95 -1.60
CA THR A 106 -19.48 3.17 -0.32
C THR A 106 -19.39 4.64 0.09
N GLY A 107 -19.64 5.58 -0.83
CA GLY A 107 -19.41 7.02 -0.61
C GLY A 107 -17.92 7.42 -0.56
N LYS A 108 -17.00 6.49 -0.83
CA LYS A 108 -15.54 6.68 -0.71
C LYS A 108 -14.96 7.28 -2.00
N SER A 109 -15.27 8.54 -2.27
CA SER A 109 -14.92 9.22 -3.53
C SER A 109 -13.59 9.99 -3.52
N ILE A 110 -13.00 10.25 -2.35
CA ILE A 110 -11.74 11.01 -2.24
C ILE A 110 -10.59 10.26 -2.93
N THR A 111 -9.88 10.95 -3.84
CA THR A 111 -8.71 10.46 -4.59
C THR A 111 -7.62 11.54 -4.64
N GLY A 112 -6.48 11.28 -5.31
CA GLY A 112 -5.42 12.28 -5.53
C GLY A 112 -4.32 12.37 -4.46
N ASN A 113 -4.60 12.02 -3.19
CA ASN A 113 -3.61 12.11 -2.09
C ASN A 113 -2.62 10.93 -2.00
N CYS A 114 -2.29 10.29 -3.13
CA CYS A 114 -1.58 9.01 -3.12
C CYS A 114 -0.12 9.15 -2.68
N LEU A 115 0.52 10.28 -2.96
CA LEU A 115 1.92 10.53 -2.61
C LEU A 115 2.16 10.44 -1.10
N THR A 116 1.21 10.89 -0.28
CA THR A 116 1.35 10.94 1.18
C THR A 116 0.54 9.86 1.89
N LYS A 117 -0.53 9.32 1.28
CA LYS A 117 -1.39 8.33 1.93
C LYS A 117 -1.14 6.89 1.50
N ASN A 118 -0.71 6.63 0.27
CA ASN A 118 -0.52 5.25 -0.21
C ASN A 118 0.93 4.80 0.07
N PRO A 119 1.16 3.62 0.68
CA PRO A 119 2.51 3.12 0.95
C PRO A 119 3.45 3.10 -0.27
N THR A 120 2.91 2.84 -1.46
CA THR A 120 3.72 2.84 -2.69
C THR A 120 4.00 4.24 -3.25
N GLY A 121 3.37 5.28 -2.69
CA GLY A 121 3.35 6.65 -3.21
C GLY A 121 2.62 6.79 -4.55
N LYS A 122 1.91 5.74 -5.00
CA LYS A 122 1.27 5.66 -6.32
C LYS A 122 -0.24 5.45 -6.21
N CYS A 123 -0.95 5.75 -7.29
CA CYS A 123 -2.39 5.55 -7.38
C CYS A 123 -2.76 4.08 -7.19
N CYS A 124 -3.78 3.83 -6.36
CA CYS A 124 -4.32 2.50 -6.05
C CYS A 124 -5.10 1.86 -7.19
N HIS A 125 -5.26 2.49 -8.36
CA HIS A 125 -6.17 2.03 -9.42
C HIS A 125 -5.98 0.55 -9.78
N ARG A 126 -4.73 0.09 -9.91
CA ARG A 126 -4.42 -1.33 -10.18
C ARG A 126 -4.81 -2.23 -9.00
N ALA A 127 -4.32 -1.93 -7.79
CA ALA A 127 -4.65 -2.70 -6.58
C ALA A 127 -6.17 -2.79 -6.35
N LEU A 128 -6.90 -1.71 -6.64
CA LEU A 128 -8.35 -1.69 -6.53
C LEU A 128 -9.02 -2.56 -7.59
N ALA A 129 -8.56 -2.52 -8.84
CA ALA A 129 -9.05 -3.41 -9.89
C ALA A 129 -8.77 -4.89 -9.58
N ASP A 130 -7.55 -5.19 -9.11
CA ASP A 130 -7.12 -6.54 -8.74
C ASP A 130 -7.96 -7.07 -7.55
N GLU A 131 -8.22 -6.24 -6.54
CA GLU A 131 -9.04 -6.63 -5.38
C GLU A 131 -10.52 -6.83 -5.78
N ILE A 132 -11.06 -6.03 -6.70
CA ILE A 132 -12.41 -6.26 -7.25
C ILE A 132 -12.47 -7.59 -8.01
N ALA A 133 -11.46 -7.87 -8.84
CA ALA A 133 -11.36 -9.11 -9.59
C ALA A 133 -11.26 -10.34 -8.67
N ARG A 134 -10.58 -10.22 -7.52
CA ARG A 134 -10.49 -11.29 -6.49
C ARG A 134 -11.85 -11.83 -6.04
N TYR A 135 -12.89 -11.00 -6.04
CA TYR A 135 -14.25 -11.38 -5.60
C TYR A 135 -15.27 -11.48 -6.74
N SER A 136 -14.86 -11.17 -7.96
CA SER A 136 -15.70 -11.25 -9.15
C SER A 136 -15.54 -12.66 -9.73
N ASN A 137 -16.36 -13.60 -9.27
CA ASN A 137 -16.45 -14.96 -9.83
C ASN A 137 -16.48 -14.96 -11.36
#